data_AF-A0ABD1D069-F1
#
_entry.id   AF-A0ABD1D069-F1
#
_cell.length_a   1.000
_cell.length_b   1.000
_cell.length_c   1.000
_cell.angle_alpha   90.00
_cell.angle_beta   90.00
_cell.angle_gamma   90.00
#
_symmetry.space_group_name_H-M   'P 1'
#
loop_
_entity.id
_entity.type
_entity.pdbx_description
1 polymer ?
#
loop_
_entity_poly.entity_id
_entity_poly.type
_entity_poly.pdbx_seq_one_letter_code
_entity_poly.pdbx_strand_id
1 'polypeptide(L)'
;MVRLRFLLLLLIHSGWGESDSFQIVPSALDKDIFFRESGCEGGGGKFAIVIHGWRGSCSGDTRWVTDLLSNLTVHRGGCLVCMDYSKYSREDYFQRLVPRFSHVANALAEKLRDLERGGFDPADGFMFGFSFGAHLATEAGRRFGLRKLGRIDVCDPAGPAFDVPNFPFAMLDPKLAARNVQCIHTSQVGVKRRTCHQNWNMGECGLRQPGADIVVAHTLCPKFYNSAFRNEFRAVPNPARCAELRPIRTSPDENIFFRESNCDQGASRFAIVVHGWMGSCSEDTPWVADTLSNMTAHRGGCVICMDYHKYSQTIDYFRGLVPNFNRIVDSLVWRLRELEQSGYDPAEGLVFGFSFGAQTAMDAGRRFGFRKLGRIDVCDPAGPGFDGPDTALSILDPKLAARNVQCIHTSLLGTTRRSCHQNWNMGNCGLRQPGTVALQESHSLCPRYYNSAFTNEFRAVPKPLECFSLRSSANPVNIRMGYFTEVENGATGDLYAETTESFPFNKISV
;
A
#
# COMPACT_ATOMS: atom_id res chain seq x y z
N MET A 1 -31.02 18.58 44.42
CA MET A 1 -29.94 17.94 43.64
C MET A 1 -30.54 16.83 42.79
N VAL A 2 -30.49 17.03 41.47
CA VAL A 2 -30.59 16.09 40.34
C VAL A 2 -31.37 14.78 40.55
N ARG A 3 -32.59 14.72 40.00
CA ARG A 3 -33.29 13.47 39.68
C ARG A 3 -33.60 13.40 38.18
N LEU A 4 -33.19 12.27 37.60
CA LEU A 4 -33.53 11.68 36.31
C LEU A 4 -34.72 12.31 35.57
N ARG A 5 -34.49 12.79 34.35
CA ARG A 5 -35.47 12.71 33.25
C ARG A 5 -34.95 11.72 32.21
N PHE A 6 -35.45 10.49 32.31
CA PHE A 6 -35.60 9.61 31.16
C PHE A 6 -36.66 10.24 30.26
N LEU A 7 -36.32 10.57 29.01
CA LEU A 7 -37.31 10.88 27.98
C LEU A 7 -36.93 10.12 26.70
N LEU A 8 -37.75 9.12 26.40
CA LEU A 8 -38.21 8.70 25.08
C LEU A 8 -37.15 8.58 23.96
N LEU A 9 -36.57 7.39 23.85
CA LEU A 9 -35.84 6.92 22.68
C LEU A 9 -36.68 5.81 22.02
N LEU A 10 -37.69 6.18 21.23
CA LEU A 10 -38.37 5.27 20.30
C LEU A 10 -39.22 6.06 19.30
N LEU A 11 -39.05 5.70 18.02
CA LEU A 11 -39.91 5.98 16.87
C LEU A 11 -39.88 7.41 16.29
N ILE A 12 -38.91 7.64 15.41
CA ILE A 12 -39.16 8.36 14.15
C ILE A 12 -38.51 7.55 13.02
N HIS A 13 -39.21 6.51 12.56
CA HIS A 13 -39.22 6.16 11.14
C HIS A 13 -40.41 6.90 10.55
N SER A 14 -40.17 8.13 10.10
CA SER A 14 -41.02 8.81 9.14
C SER A 14 -40.09 9.35 8.07
N GLY A 15 -40.46 9.14 6.81
CA GLY A 15 -39.75 9.69 5.67
C GLY A 15 -39.46 11.17 5.86
N TRP A 16 -38.37 11.61 5.24
CA TRP A 16 -38.03 13.01 5.07
C TRP A 16 -39.24 13.75 4.51
N GLY A 17 -39.92 14.49 5.40
CA GLY A 17 -41.00 15.39 5.05
C GLY A 17 -40.43 16.64 4.39
N GLU A 18 -41.07 17.02 3.29
CA GLU A 18 -40.92 18.22 2.48
C GLU A 18 -40.93 19.55 3.27
N SER A 19 -39.82 19.99 3.88
CA SER A 19 -39.77 21.37 4.38
C SER A 19 -38.46 22.15 4.34
N ASP A 20 -37.38 21.63 3.75
CA ASP A 20 -36.21 22.45 3.35
C ASP A 20 -35.96 22.23 1.85
N SER A 21 -36.70 22.95 1.00
CA SER A 21 -36.63 22.77 -0.45
C SER A 21 -35.30 23.31 -1.00
N PHE A 22 -34.36 22.41 -1.31
CA PHE A 22 -33.19 22.79 -2.09
C PHE A 22 -33.64 23.34 -3.45
N GLN A 23 -33.26 24.57 -3.74
CA GLN A 23 -33.47 25.19 -5.06
C GLN A 23 -32.46 24.62 -6.05
N ILE A 24 -32.88 24.36 -7.29
CA ILE A 24 -32.00 23.89 -8.36
C ILE A 24 -31.61 25.10 -9.21
N VAL A 25 -30.31 25.41 -9.22
CA VAL A 25 -29.73 26.53 -9.96
C VAL A 25 -28.78 25.96 -11.04
N PRO A 26 -29.08 26.12 -12.33
CA PRO A 26 -28.15 25.72 -13.40
C PRO A 26 -26.84 26.52 -13.34
N SER A 27 -25.73 25.89 -13.71
CA SER A 27 -24.46 26.60 -13.92
C SER A 27 -24.59 27.60 -15.08
N ALA A 28 -24.02 28.79 -14.91
CA ALA A 28 -23.94 29.80 -15.97
C ALA A 28 -23.12 29.34 -17.18
N LEU A 29 -22.20 28.37 -16.99
CA LEU A 29 -21.32 27.85 -18.05
C LEU A 29 -21.89 26.62 -18.75
N ASP A 30 -22.78 25.86 -18.11
CA ASP A 30 -23.28 24.60 -18.63
C ASP A 30 -24.61 24.20 -17.98
N LYS A 31 -25.66 24.08 -18.78
CA LYS A 31 -27.00 23.66 -18.32
C LYS A 31 -27.05 22.21 -17.80
N ASP A 32 -26.09 21.37 -18.17
CA ASP A 32 -25.98 19.98 -17.72
C ASP A 32 -25.24 19.84 -16.38
N ILE A 33 -24.79 20.96 -15.80
CA ILE A 33 -24.27 21.08 -14.44
C ILE A 33 -25.24 21.97 -13.65
N PHE A 34 -25.69 21.51 -12.49
CA PHE A 34 -26.58 22.29 -11.64
C PHE A 34 -26.19 22.19 -10.17
N PHE A 35 -26.58 23.20 -9.42
CA PHE A 35 -26.32 23.34 -8.00
C PHE A 35 -27.64 23.21 -7.26
N ARG A 36 -27.70 22.27 -6.31
CA ARG A 36 -28.81 22.18 -5.36
C ARG A 36 -28.44 23.02 -4.15
N GLU A 37 -29.20 24.07 -3.88
CA GLU A 37 -28.85 25.11 -2.91
C GLU A 37 -29.91 25.26 -1.82
N SER A 38 -29.48 25.42 -0.58
CA SER A 38 -30.36 25.72 0.56
C SER A 38 -29.71 26.74 1.48
N GLY A 39 -30.47 27.72 1.95
CA GLY A 39 -29.98 28.74 2.89
C GLY A 39 -28.96 29.71 2.29
N CYS A 40 -29.01 29.95 0.97
CA CYS A 40 -28.05 30.81 0.26
C CYS A 40 -28.55 32.24 0.02
N GLU A 41 -29.70 32.59 0.59
CA GLU A 41 -30.28 33.94 0.54
C GLU A 41 -29.66 34.82 1.66
N GLY A 42 -29.28 36.06 1.34
CA GLY A 42 -28.97 37.09 2.35
C GLY A 42 -27.49 37.43 2.61
N GLY A 43 -26.51 36.70 2.04
CA GLY A 43 -25.07 36.99 2.16
C GLY A 43 -24.52 36.97 3.62
N GLY A 44 -23.20 37.07 3.79
CA GLY A 44 -22.58 37.29 5.11
C GLY A 44 -22.48 36.08 6.06
N GLY A 45 -22.79 34.86 5.59
CA GLY A 45 -22.71 33.62 6.37
C GLY A 45 -21.62 32.65 5.91
N LYS A 46 -21.55 31.48 6.56
CA LYS A 46 -20.72 30.35 6.11
C LYS A 46 -21.36 29.70 4.88
N PHE A 47 -20.54 29.09 4.02
CA PHE A 47 -21.05 28.18 3.00
C PHE A 47 -20.30 26.86 2.98
N ALA A 48 -20.95 25.82 2.43
CA ALA A 48 -20.37 24.53 2.15
C ALA A 48 -20.80 24.01 0.78
N ILE A 49 -19.87 23.45 0.01
CA ILE A 49 -20.15 22.79 -1.27
C ILE A 49 -19.77 21.31 -1.18
N VAL A 50 -20.70 20.41 -1.47
CA VAL A 50 -20.47 18.96 -1.58
C VAL A 50 -20.38 18.58 -3.06
N ILE A 51 -19.31 17.87 -3.43
CA ILE A 51 -19.04 17.42 -4.80
C ILE A 51 -18.92 15.90 -4.82
N HIS A 52 -19.85 15.24 -5.51
CA HIS A 52 -19.89 13.78 -5.62
C HIS A 52 -18.78 13.23 -6.53
N GLY A 53 -18.61 11.91 -6.57
CA GLY A 53 -17.64 11.21 -7.42
C GLY A 53 -18.23 10.65 -8.72
N TRP A 54 -17.45 9.82 -9.41
CA TRP A 54 -17.93 9.04 -10.58
C TRP A 54 -19.12 8.15 -10.19
N ARG A 55 -20.12 8.07 -11.07
CA ARG A 55 -21.43 7.41 -10.87
C ARG A 55 -22.30 7.99 -9.74
N GLY A 56 -21.90 9.08 -9.09
CA GLY A 56 -22.69 9.77 -8.06
C GLY A 56 -23.62 10.85 -8.63
N SER A 57 -24.53 11.33 -7.78
CA SER A 57 -25.37 12.51 -8.01
C SER A 57 -25.70 13.24 -6.70
N CYS A 58 -26.42 14.37 -6.77
CA CYS A 58 -26.98 15.04 -5.60
C CYS A 58 -28.38 14.53 -5.21
N SER A 59 -28.80 13.39 -5.77
CA SER A 59 -30.09 12.75 -5.47
C SER A 59 -29.97 11.62 -4.44
N GLY A 60 -31.11 11.08 -3.99
CA GLY A 60 -31.17 10.05 -2.95
C GLY A 60 -30.51 8.71 -3.30
N ASP A 61 -30.13 8.50 -4.57
CA ASP A 61 -29.37 7.31 -4.99
C ASP A 61 -27.93 7.30 -4.41
N THR A 62 -27.40 8.46 -4.05
CA THR A 62 -26.05 8.64 -3.52
C THR A 62 -26.13 8.97 -2.03
N ARG A 63 -26.51 7.98 -1.21
CA ARG A 63 -26.84 8.14 0.21
C ARG A 63 -25.82 8.92 1.05
N TRP A 64 -24.51 8.76 0.79
CA TRP A 64 -23.51 9.49 1.55
C TRP A 64 -23.58 11.01 1.33
N VAL A 65 -24.05 11.48 0.16
CA VAL A 65 -24.24 12.90 -0.14
C VAL A 65 -25.38 13.45 0.69
N THR A 66 -26.52 12.75 0.74
CA THR A 66 -27.67 13.18 1.55
C THR A 66 -27.35 13.17 3.04
N ASP A 67 -26.63 12.15 3.52
CA ASP A 67 -26.17 12.08 4.91
C ASP A 67 -25.22 13.24 5.24
N LEU A 68 -24.32 13.59 4.33
CA LEU A 68 -23.37 14.69 4.53
C LEU A 68 -24.05 16.06 4.51
N LEU A 69 -24.97 16.30 3.57
CA LEU A 69 -25.75 17.53 3.54
C LEU A 69 -26.53 17.71 4.85
N SER A 70 -27.19 16.65 5.35
CA SER A 70 -27.88 16.66 6.64
C SER A 70 -26.95 16.99 7.80
N ASN A 71 -25.79 16.33 7.88
CA ASN A 71 -24.80 16.61 8.92
C ASN A 71 -24.30 18.06 8.85
N LEU A 72 -24.05 18.59 7.65
CA LEU A 72 -23.62 19.99 7.48
C LEU A 72 -24.71 20.99 7.84
N THR A 73 -25.99 20.71 7.56
CA THR A 73 -27.12 21.54 8.03
C THR A 73 -27.10 21.68 9.54
N VAL A 74 -26.94 20.56 10.25
CA VAL A 74 -27.00 20.54 11.72
C VAL A 74 -25.74 21.12 12.36
N HIS A 75 -24.56 20.77 11.86
CA HIS A 75 -23.29 21.04 12.55
C HIS A 75 -22.52 22.25 12.03
N ARG A 76 -22.83 22.72 10.81
CA ARG A 76 -22.18 23.90 10.20
C ARG A 76 -23.15 25.06 10.02
N GLY A 77 -24.34 24.79 9.49
CA GLY A 77 -25.31 25.79 9.06
C GLY A 77 -24.82 26.66 7.89
N GLY A 78 -25.61 27.67 7.54
CA GLY A 78 -25.33 28.59 6.42
C GLY A 78 -25.76 28.04 5.06
N CYS A 79 -25.17 28.57 3.99
CA CYS A 79 -25.47 28.19 2.61
C CYS A 79 -24.90 26.80 2.31
N LEU A 80 -25.77 25.86 1.94
CA LEU A 80 -25.39 24.52 1.54
C LEU A 80 -25.63 24.33 0.05
N VAL A 81 -24.59 23.87 -0.65
CA VAL A 81 -24.63 23.61 -2.08
C VAL A 81 -24.20 22.17 -2.34
N CYS A 82 -24.94 21.46 -3.17
CA CYS A 82 -24.47 20.22 -3.78
C CYS A 82 -24.29 20.45 -5.28
N MET A 83 -23.07 20.20 -5.77
CA MET A 83 -22.77 20.27 -7.19
C MET A 83 -23.15 18.94 -7.87
N ASP A 84 -24.17 18.98 -8.72
CA ASP A 84 -24.61 17.84 -9.51
C ASP A 84 -24.10 17.99 -10.94
N TYR A 85 -23.19 17.08 -11.31
CA TYR A 85 -22.68 16.94 -12.66
C TYR A 85 -22.99 15.54 -13.20
N SER A 86 -24.09 14.93 -12.74
CA SER A 86 -24.44 13.53 -13.04
C SER A 86 -24.65 13.21 -14.51
N LYS A 87 -24.93 14.22 -15.34
CA LYS A 87 -24.91 14.11 -16.80
C LYS A 87 -23.56 13.63 -17.32
N TYR A 88 -22.46 14.09 -16.73
CA TYR A 88 -21.11 13.64 -17.05
C TYR A 88 -20.62 12.50 -16.15
N SER A 89 -20.95 12.53 -14.85
CA SER A 89 -20.42 11.56 -13.89
C SER A 89 -20.93 10.14 -14.12
N ARG A 90 -22.06 9.96 -14.80
CA ARG A 90 -22.64 8.65 -15.13
C ARG A 90 -22.14 8.09 -16.47
N GLU A 91 -21.41 8.88 -17.25
CA GLU A 91 -20.79 8.42 -18.49
C GLU A 91 -19.49 7.62 -18.24
N ASP A 92 -18.90 7.11 -19.31
CA ASP A 92 -17.62 6.41 -19.26
C ASP A 92 -16.52 7.28 -18.64
N TYR A 93 -15.76 6.70 -17.72
CA TYR A 93 -14.78 7.44 -16.92
C TYR A 93 -13.68 8.08 -17.80
N PHE A 94 -13.05 7.29 -18.68
CA PHE A 94 -11.88 7.75 -19.43
C PHE A 94 -12.26 8.46 -20.73
N GLN A 95 -13.32 8.00 -21.41
CA GLN A 95 -13.70 8.53 -22.72
C GLN A 95 -14.58 9.78 -22.62
N ARG A 96 -15.31 9.95 -21.52
CA ARG A 96 -16.32 11.01 -21.40
C ARG A 96 -16.08 11.94 -20.21
N LEU A 97 -15.87 11.40 -19.01
CA LEU A 97 -15.73 12.23 -17.81
C LEU A 97 -14.37 12.92 -17.70
N VAL A 98 -13.26 12.19 -17.77
CA VAL A 98 -11.89 12.73 -17.64
C VAL A 98 -11.61 13.87 -18.64
N PRO A 99 -11.97 13.76 -19.94
CA PRO A 99 -11.77 14.86 -20.90
C PRO A 99 -12.54 16.15 -20.54
N ARG A 100 -13.61 16.05 -19.73
CA ARG A 100 -14.42 17.20 -19.29
C ARG A 100 -13.96 17.79 -17.97
N PHE A 101 -12.90 17.26 -17.35
CA PHE A 101 -12.42 17.71 -16.03
C PHE A 101 -12.28 19.23 -15.91
N SER A 102 -11.55 19.85 -16.83
CA SER A 102 -11.33 21.31 -16.82
C SER A 102 -12.62 22.11 -16.98
N HIS A 103 -13.56 21.60 -17.78
CA HIS A 103 -14.85 22.24 -18.02
C HIS A 103 -15.72 22.22 -16.74
N VAL A 104 -15.82 21.06 -16.11
CA VAL A 104 -16.60 20.88 -14.86
C VAL A 104 -15.97 21.68 -13.71
N ALA A 105 -14.64 21.70 -13.60
CA ALA A 105 -13.95 22.50 -12.58
C ALA A 105 -14.16 24.01 -12.76
N ASN A 106 -14.27 24.50 -14.01
CA ASN A 106 -14.61 25.91 -14.27
C ASN A 106 -16.01 26.26 -13.77
N ALA A 107 -17.01 25.40 -14.01
CA ALA A 107 -18.36 25.63 -13.52
C ALA A 107 -18.39 25.77 -11.99
N LEU A 108 -17.64 24.93 -11.28
CA LEU A 108 -17.51 25.04 -9.83
C LEU A 108 -16.78 26.32 -9.38
N ALA A 109 -15.72 26.71 -10.10
CA ALA A 109 -14.98 27.94 -9.81
C ALA A 109 -15.84 29.21 -10.01
N GLU A 110 -16.69 29.25 -11.05
CA GLU A 110 -17.65 30.34 -11.23
C GLU A 110 -18.67 30.37 -10.09
N LYS A 111 -19.18 29.21 -9.65
CA LYS A 111 -20.09 29.17 -8.50
C LYS A 111 -19.47 29.75 -7.23
N LEU A 112 -18.18 29.52 -6.99
CA LEU A 112 -17.45 30.15 -5.88
C LEU A 112 -17.40 31.68 -6.01
N ARG A 113 -17.20 32.20 -7.24
CA ARG A 113 -17.24 33.65 -7.51
C ARG A 113 -18.64 34.21 -7.35
N ASP A 114 -19.68 33.46 -7.71
CA ASP A 114 -21.08 33.89 -7.53
C ASP A 114 -21.42 34.01 -6.04
N LEU A 115 -20.97 33.06 -5.21
CA LEU A 115 -21.13 33.14 -3.75
C LEU A 115 -20.38 34.35 -3.17
N GLU A 116 -19.14 34.59 -3.60
CA GLU A 116 -18.39 35.79 -3.18
C GLU A 116 -19.10 37.09 -3.59
N ARG A 117 -19.58 37.17 -4.83
CA ARG A 117 -20.38 38.32 -5.31
C ARG A 117 -21.69 38.48 -4.54
N GLY A 118 -22.27 37.38 -4.06
CA GLY A 118 -23.43 37.34 -3.17
C GLY A 118 -23.11 37.72 -1.71
N GLY A 119 -21.87 38.07 -1.39
CA GLY A 119 -21.47 38.56 -0.06
C GLY A 119 -21.02 37.48 0.92
N PHE A 120 -20.78 36.24 0.47
CA PHE A 120 -20.18 35.21 1.32
C PHE A 120 -18.65 35.40 1.41
N ASP A 121 -18.08 35.39 2.62
CA ASP A 121 -16.62 35.46 2.80
C ASP A 121 -15.98 34.12 2.38
N PRO A 122 -15.07 34.11 1.38
CA PRO A 122 -14.31 32.92 1.01
C PRO A 122 -13.58 32.23 2.17
N ALA A 123 -13.14 32.98 3.17
CA ALA A 123 -12.45 32.44 4.34
C ALA A 123 -13.34 31.53 5.20
N ASP A 124 -14.66 31.74 5.14
CA ASP A 124 -15.68 30.93 5.79
C ASP A 124 -16.28 29.86 4.86
N GLY A 125 -15.69 29.66 3.69
CA GLY A 125 -16.07 28.62 2.74
C GLY A 125 -15.48 27.24 3.07
N PHE A 126 -16.28 26.21 2.83
CA PHE A 126 -15.89 24.80 2.94
C PHE A 126 -16.25 24.04 1.66
N MET A 127 -15.39 23.13 1.20
CA MET A 127 -15.76 22.14 0.20
C MET A 127 -15.43 20.73 0.66
N PHE A 128 -16.31 19.79 0.31
CA PHE A 128 -16.06 18.36 0.43
C PHE A 128 -16.13 17.69 -0.95
N GLY A 129 -15.07 17.01 -1.37
CA GLY A 129 -15.04 16.28 -2.64
C GLY A 129 -14.67 14.81 -2.46
N PHE A 130 -15.39 13.90 -3.13
CA PHE A 130 -15.06 12.46 -3.12
C PHE A 130 -14.59 11.98 -4.49
N SER A 131 -13.53 11.15 -4.53
CA SER A 131 -13.08 10.46 -5.76
C SER A 131 -12.74 11.45 -6.88
N PHE A 132 -13.43 11.43 -8.03
CA PHE A 132 -13.26 12.45 -9.07
C PHE A 132 -13.63 13.87 -8.58
N GLY A 133 -14.65 13.98 -7.72
CA GLY A 133 -15.08 15.24 -7.11
C GLY A 133 -14.04 15.88 -6.20
N ALA A 134 -13.11 15.10 -5.66
CA ALA A 134 -11.96 15.62 -4.93
C ALA A 134 -11.07 16.51 -5.81
N HIS A 135 -10.77 16.03 -7.02
CA HIS A 135 -9.96 16.78 -8.00
C HIS A 135 -10.69 18.01 -8.51
N LEU A 136 -12.01 17.93 -8.68
CA LEU A 136 -12.82 19.10 -9.03
C LEU A 136 -12.76 20.17 -7.93
N ALA A 137 -12.87 19.77 -6.66
CA ALA A 137 -12.78 20.68 -5.52
C ALA A 137 -11.42 21.40 -5.46
N THR A 138 -10.32 20.65 -5.58
CA THR A 138 -8.98 21.24 -5.51
C THR A 138 -8.69 22.15 -6.70
N GLU A 139 -9.06 21.76 -7.91
CA GLU A 139 -8.82 22.58 -9.09
C GLU A 139 -9.71 23.82 -9.12
N ALA A 140 -10.99 23.71 -8.73
CA ALA A 140 -11.87 24.87 -8.66
C ALA A 140 -11.43 25.87 -7.59
N GLY A 141 -11.00 25.40 -6.41
CA GLY A 141 -10.45 26.26 -5.36
C GLY A 141 -9.23 27.05 -5.83
N ARG A 142 -8.32 26.39 -6.57
CA ARG A 142 -7.15 27.04 -7.15
C ARG A 142 -7.52 28.08 -8.21
N ARG A 143 -8.49 27.77 -9.10
CA ARG A 143 -9.00 28.71 -10.13
C ARG A 143 -9.78 29.89 -9.54
N PHE A 144 -10.38 29.69 -8.38
CA PHE A 144 -11.06 30.75 -7.64
C PHE A 144 -10.05 31.73 -7.00
N GLY A 145 -8.92 31.21 -6.52
CA GLY A 145 -7.78 32.00 -6.09
C GLY A 145 -6.88 31.24 -5.12
N LEU A 146 -5.57 31.41 -5.25
CA LEU A 146 -4.60 30.68 -4.43
C LEU A 146 -4.83 30.94 -2.93
N ARG A 147 -5.12 29.87 -2.17
CA ARG A 147 -5.40 29.90 -0.72
C ARG A 147 -6.50 30.89 -0.32
N LYS A 148 -7.41 31.21 -1.25
CA LYS A 148 -8.50 32.15 -1.02
C LYS A 148 -9.61 31.53 -0.18
N LEU A 149 -9.98 30.29 -0.49
CA LEU A 149 -11.02 29.54 0.22
C LEU A 149 -10.52 29.09 1.61
N GLY A 150 -11.41 29.06 2.60
CA GLY A 150 -11.12 28.64 3.98
C GLY A 150 -10.61 27.20 4.10
N ARG A 151 -11.43 26.24 3.69
CA ARG A 151 -11.12 24.81 3.88
C ARG A 151 -11.63 23.92 2.74
N ILE A 152 -10.82 22.92 2.38
CA ILE A 152 -11.24 21.82 1.50
C ILE A 152 -10.90 20.50 2.19
N ASP A 153 -11.88 19.62 2.30
CA ASP A 153 -11.66 18.23 2.66
C ASP A 153 -11.92 17.37 1.42
N VAL A 154 -10.97 16.51 1.07
CA VAL A 154 -11.15 15.55 -0.03
C VAL A 154 -10.97 14.12 0.42
N CYS A 155 -11.87 13.28 -0.06
CA CYS A 155 -12.00 11.90 0.32
C CYS A 155 -11.61 11.00 -0.85
N ASP A 156 -10.61 10.17 -0.60
CA ASP A 156 -9.99 9.19 -1.49
C ASP A 156 -9.91 9.70 -2.94
N PRO A 157 -9.15 10.78 -3.21
CA PRO A 157 -9.09 11.40 -4.54
C PRO A 157 -8.70 10.35 -5.58
N ALA A 158 -9.38 10.27 -6.72
CA ALA A 158 -9.19 9.16 -7.66
C ALA A 158 -7.75 9.12 -8.23
N GLY A 159 -7.07 7.99 -8.14
CA GLY A 159 -5.77 7.74 -8.79
C GLY A 159 -5.87 7.60 -10.31
N PRO A 160 -6.84 6.84 -10.87
CA PRO A 160 -6.99 6.68 -12.32
C PRO A 160 -7.11 8.02 -13.06
N ALA A 161 -6.24 8.23 -14.05
CA ALA A 161 -6.04 9.48 -14.82
C ALA A 161 -5.31 10.64 -14.10
N PHE A 162 -5.09 10.55 -12.78
CA PHE A 162 -4.46 11.62 -11.99
C PHE A 162 -3.09 11.24 -11.40
N ASP A 163 -2.79 9.95 -11.25
CA ASP A 163 -1.50 9.42 -10.77
C ASP A 163 -0.47 9.14 -11.89
N VAL A 164 -0.78 9.48 -13.15
CA VAL A 164 0.12 9.23 -14.29
C VAL A 164 1.03 10.43 -14.58
N PRO A 165 2.37 10.27 -14.63
CA PRO A 165 3.27 11.32 -15.07
C PRO A 165 2.92 11.80 -16.49
N ASN A 166 2.96 13.12 -16.72
CA ASN A 166 2.78 13.77 -18.03
C ASN A 166 1.35 13.77 -18.63
N PHE A 167 0.29 13.49 -17.85
CA PHE A 167 -1.08 13.84 -18.29
C PHE A 167 -1.32 15.36 -18.18
N PRO A 168 -2.19 15.98 -19.00
CA PRO A 168 -2.51 17.41 -18.91
C PRO A 168 -3.14 17.85 -17.58
N PHE A 169 -3.56 16.89 -16.74
CA PHE A 169 -4.04 17.13 -15.36
C PHE A 169 -2.97 16.78 -14.31
N ALA A 170 -1.70 16.64 -14.71
CA ALA A 170 -0.59 16.34 -13.82
C ALA A 170 -0.63 17.25 -12.58
N MET A 171 -0.71 16.57 -11.43
CA MET A 171 -1.02 17.08 -10.11
C MET A 171 -0.46 18.47 -9.79
N LEU A 172 -1.36 19.42 -9.68
CA LEU A 172 -1.11 20.70 -9.03
C LEU A 172 -1.13 20.50 -7.51
N ASP A 173 -0.30 21.25 -6.78
CA ASP A 173 -0.21 21.16 -5.32
C ASP A 173 -1.57 21.50 -4.68
N PRO A 174 -2.26 20.54 -4.04
CA PRO A 174 -3.59 20.76 -3.47
C PRO A 174 -3.55 21.83 -2.37
N LYS A 175 -2.40 22.08 -1.73
CA LYS A 175 -2.25 23.14 -0.71
C LYS A 175 -2.54 24.54 -1.25
N LEU A 176 -2.44 24.73 -2.56
CA LEU A 176 -2.73 26.02 -3.19
C LEU A 176 -4.23 26.29 -3.31
N ALA A 177 -5.10 25.28 -3.17
CA ALA A 177 -6.53 25.43 -3.41
C ALA A 177 -7.30 26.12 -2.28
N ALA A 178 -6.81 26.05 -1.03
CA ALA A 178 -7.44 26.66 0.14
C ALA A 178 -6.42 26.88 1.27
N ARG A 179 -6.80 27.65 2.30
CA ARG A 179 -5.95 27.89 3.47
C ARG A 179 -5.64 26.62 4.24
N ASN A 180 -6.63 25.71 4.33
CA ASN A 180 -6.47 24.37 4.87
C ASN A 180 -7.01 23.32 3.89
N VAL A 181 -6.23 22.26 3.65
CA VAL A 181 -6.62 21.18 2.73
C VAL A 181 -6.30 19.83 3.36
N GLN A 182 -7.35 19.07 3.65
CA GLN A 182 -7.26 17.75 4.24
C GLN A 182 -7.54 16.68 3.19
N CYS A 183 -6.71 15.67 3.11
CA CYS A 183 -6.92 14.49 2.27
C CYS A 183 -7.09 13.26 3.12
N ILE A 184 -8.05 12.42 2.77
CA ILE A 184 -8.37 11.17 3.47
C ILE A 184 -8.18 10.04 2.47
N HIS A 185 -7.33 9.08 2.79
CA HIS A 185 -6.97 7.96 1.93
C HIS A 185 -7.49 6.67 2.55
N THR A 186 -8.27 5.90 1.79
CA THR A 186 -8.88 4.64 2.28
C THR A 186 -8.57 3.45 1.38
N SER A 187 -8.09 3.66 0.15
CA SER A 187 -7.86 2.58 -0.81
C SER A 187 -6.70 2.81 -1.77
N GLN A 188 -6.28 1.72 -2.42
CA GLN A 188 -5.35 1.73 -3.56
C GLN A 188 -5.95 2.32 -4.86
N VAL A 189 -7.26 2.59 -4.91
CA VAL A 189 -7.87 3.32 -6.03
C VAL A 189 -7.59 4.81 -5.92
N GLY A 190 -7.37 5.31 -4.71
CA GLY A 190 -7.02 6.70 -4.45
C GLY A 190 -5.62 7.06 -4.95
N VAL A 191 -5.35 8.36 -5.04
CA VAL A 191 -4.03 8.89 -5.36
C VAL A 191 -3.00 8.40 -4.36
N LYS A 192 -1.80 8.07 -4.83
CA LYS A 192 -0.70 7.57 -3.99
C LYS A 192 0.03 8.70 -3.25
N ARG A 193 -0.02 9.92 -3.77
CA ARG A 193 0.69 11.06 -3.18
C ARG A 193 -0.01 11.57 -1.92
N ARG A 194 0.79 11.95 -0.92
CA ARG A 194 0.34 12.49 0.38
C ARG A 194 0.69 13.98 0.50
N THR A 195 0.20 14.78 -0.43
CA THR A 195 0.65 16.18 -0.62
C THR A 195 -0.24 17.24 0.01
N CYS A 196 -1.32 16.87 0.70
CA CYS A 196 -2.22 17.85 1.32
C CYS A 196 -1.64 18.42 2.63
N HIS A 197 -2.26 19.44 3.21
CA HIS A 197 -1.81 19.99 4.50
C HIS A 197 -1.93 18.94 5.61
N GLN A 198 -2.99 18.13 5.58
CA GLN A 198 -3.13 16.92 6.39
C GLN A 198 -3.48 15.74 5.50
N ASN A 199 -2.85 14.59 5.75
CA ASN A 199 -3.16 13.33 5.06
C ASN A 199 -3.56 12.29 6.10
N TRP A 200 -4.83 11.90 6.10
CA TRP A 200 -5.38 10.84 6.93
C TRP A 200 -5.27 9.52 6.20
N ASN A 201 -4.31 8.69 6.62
CA ASN A 201 -4.13 7.34 6.10
C ASN A 201 -4.99 6.37 6.92
N MET A 202 -6.20 6.11 6.44
CA MET A 202 -7.18 5.29 7.17
C MET A 202 -6.89 3.79 6.98
N GLY A 203 -7.19 2.98 7.99
CA GLY A 203 -6.99 1.53 7.92
C GLY A 203 -5.51 1.15 7.77
N GLU A 204 -5.20 0.32 6.78
CA GLU A 204 -3.83 -0.11 6.48
C GLU A 204 -3.14 0.94 5.60
N CYS A 205 -2.58 1.98 6.24
CA CYS A 205 -1.77 3.02 5.59
C CYS A 205 -2.50 3.82 4.49
N GLY A 206 -3.83 3.84 4.52
CA GLY A 206 -4.65 4.44 3.48
C GLY A 206 -4.74 3.62 2.20
N LEU A 207 -4.32 2.35 2.21
CA LEU A 207 -4.30 1.45 1.04
C LEU A 207 -5.42 0.41 1.07
N ARG A 208 -5.82 -0.04 2.26
CA ARG A 208 -6.84 -1.08 2.46
C ARG A 208 -7.67 -0.83 3.72
N GLN A 209 -8.91 -1.29 3.71
CA GLN A 209 -9.77 -1.34 4.89
C GLN A 209 -10.04 -2.81 5.26
N PRO A 210 -10.01 -3.18 6.55
CA PRO A 210 -10.33 -4.53 6.99
C PRO A 210 -11.70 -4.98 6.48
N GLY A 211 -11.78 -6.17 5.86
CA GLY A 211 -13.02 -6.75 5.37
C GLY A 211 -13.61 -6.10 4.11
N ALA A 212 -12.87 -5.23 3.42
CA ALA A 212 -13.30 -4.61 2.17
C ALA A 212 -12.31 -4.92 1.03
N ASP A 213 -12.84 -5.22 -0.15
CA ASP A 213 -12.02 -5.21 -1.37
C ASP A 213 -11.60 -3.78 -1.74
N ILE A 214 -10.75 -3.65 -2.76
CA ILE A 214 -10.15 -2.37 -3.17
C ILE A 214 -11.22 -1.33 -3.60
N VAL A 215 -12.29 -1.75 -4.29
CA VAL A 215 -13.36 -0.84 -4.75
C VAL A 215 -14.27 -0.46 -3.60
N VAL A 216 -14.62 -1.42 -2.74
CA VAL A 216 -15.41 -1.16 -1.54
C VAL A 216 -14.67 -0.20 -0.62
N ALA A 217 -13.37 -0.43 -0.39
CA ALA A 217 -12.52 0.45 0.41
C ALA A 217 -12.51 1.90 -0.10
N HIS A 218 -12.56 2.10 -1.42
CA HIS A 218 -12.67 3.44 -2.02
C HIS A 218 -13.99 4.13 -1.60
N THR A 219 -15.11 3.41 -1.67
CA THR A 219 -16.43 3.94 -1.32
C THR A 219 -16.66 4.14 0.18
N LEU A 220 -15.78 3.63 1.05
CA LEU A 220 -15.88 3.79 2.50
C LEU A 220 -15.49 5.20 2.97
N CYS A 221 -14.68 5.93 2.21
CA CYS A 221 -14.18 7.25 2.62
C CYS A 221 -15.29 8.23 3.05
N PRO A 222 -16.29 8.56 2.20
CA PRO A 222 -17.34 9.49 2.60
C PRO A 222 -18.23 8.93 3.72
N LYS A 223 -18.31 7.61 3.88
CA LYS A 223 -19.03 6.97 5.00
C LYS A 223 -18.28 7.17 6.33
N PHE A 224 -16.95 7.02 6.34
CA PHE A 224 -16.15 7.34 7.53
C PHE A 224 -16.24 8.82 7.87
N TYR A 225 -16.20 9.70 6.87
CA TYR A 225 -16.36 11.14 7.09
C TYR A 225 -17.72 11.47 7.73
N ASN A 226 -18.82 10.91 7.22
CA ASN A 226 -20.14 11.07 7.82
C ASN A 226 -20.22 10.47 9.24
N SER A 227 -19.59 9.33 9.46
CA SER A 227 -19.52 8.70 10.78
C SER A 227 -18.81 9.61 11.81
N ALA A 228 -17.84 10.41 11.37
CA ALA A 228 -17.05 11.28 12.23
C ALA A 228 -17.85 12.42 12.88
N PHE A 229 -19.07 12.74 12.41
CA PHE A 229 -19.95 13.69 13.09
C PHE A 229 -20.49 13.15 14.44
N ARG A 230 -20.47 11.83 14.65
CA ARG A 230 -20.99 11.17 15.86
C ARG A 230 -19.99 10.24 16.55
N ASN A 231 -18.88 9.93 15.88
CA ASN A 231 -17.87 8.99 16.36
C ASN A 231 -16.48 9.64 16.30
N GLU A 232 -15.67 9.42 17.32
CA GLU A 232 -14.32 9.97 17.35
C GLU A 232 -13.35 9.10 16.55
N PHE A 233 -12.78 9.66 15.48
CA PHE A 233 -11.63 9.09 14.78
C PHE A 233 -10.36 9.79 15.27
N ARG A 234 -9.60 9.13 16.14
CA ARG A 234 -8.37 9.68 16.71
C ARG A 234 -7.15 9.30 15.87
N ALA A 235 -6.29 10.27 15.61
CA ALA A 235 -4.99 10.01 14.99
C ALA A 235 -4.13 9.15 15.93
N VAL A 236 -3.40 8.21 15.34
CA VAL A 236 -2.39 7.38 16.03
C VAL A 236 -1.00 7.77 15.52
N PRO A 237 0.08 7.53 16.29
CA PRO A 237 1.45 7.66 15.79
C PRO A 237 1.60 6.88 14.49
N ASN A 238 2.36 7.42 13.53
CA ASN A 238 2.52 6.81 12.21
C ASN A 238 2.95 5.34 12.39
N PRO A 239 2.08 4.35 12.05
CA PRO A 239 2.42 2.96 12.26
C PRO A 239 3.69 2.65 11.49
N ALA A 240 4.59 1.87 12.06
CA ALA A 240 5.87 1.56 11.43
C ALA A 240 5.67 0.99 10.01
N ARG A 241 4.64 0.16 9.82
CA ARG A 241 4.17 -0.35 8.50
C ARG A 241 3.81 0.71 7.44
N CYS A 242 3.62 1.97 7.84
CA CYS A 242 3.24 3.10 6.99
C CYS A 242 4.38 4.12 6.82
N ALA A 243 5.61 3.79 7.23
CA ALA A 243 6.76 4.66 7.04
C ALA A 243 7.09 4.83 5.55
N GLU A 244 7.10 6.06 5.05
CA GLU A 244 7.58 6.37 3.70
C GLU A 244 9.07 6.00 3.60
N LEU A 245 9.42 5.21 2.58
CA LEU A 245 10.83 4.96 2.24
C LEU A 245 11.46 6.30 1.85
N ARG A 246 12.59 6.62 2.47
CA ARG A 246 13.47 7.74 2.16
C ARG A 246 14.05 7.63 0.74
N PRO A 247 14.55 8.76 0.19
CA PRO A 247 15.10 8.81 -1.16
C PRO A 247 16.18 7.75 -1.41
N ILE A 248 16.22 7.32 -2.67
CA ILE A 248 17.14 6.31 -3.19
C ILE A 248 18.60 6.73 -2.94
N ARG A 249 19.36 5.83 -2.30
CA ARG A 249 20.83 5.87 -2.31
C ARG A 249 21.37 5.06 -3.48
N THR A 250 22.29 5.64 -4.24
CA THR A 250 22.99 4.96 -5.33
C THR A 250 24.11 4.07 -4.79
N SER A 251 24.28 2.88 -5.37
CA SER A 251 25.46 2.04 -5.12
C SER A 251 26.65 2.52 -5.99
N PRO A 252 27.84 1.91 -5.87
CA PRO A 252 28.94 2.12 -6.82
C PRO A 252 28.55 1.79 -8.27
N ASP A 253 27.50 1.00 -8.47
CA ASP A 253 26.85 0.81 -9.75
C ASP A 253 25.67 1.77 -9.89
N GLU A 254 25.70 2.62 -10.92
CA GLU A 254 24.68 3.64 -11.16
C GLU A 254 23.28 3.07 -11.44
N ASN A 255 23.18 1.78 -11.76
CA ASN A 255 21.92 1.12 -12.07
C ASN A 255 21.32 0.37 -10.88
N ILE A 256 21.96 0.44 -9.71
CA ILE A 256 21.53 -0.23 -8.48
C ILE A 256 21.31 0.79 -7.37
N PHE A 257 20.18 0.66 -6.72
CA PHE A 257 19.62 1.65 -5.81
C PHE A 257 19.19 0.99 -4.50
N PHE A 258 19.21 1.74 -3.41
CA PHE A 258 18.71 1.29 -2.11
C PHE A 258 17.66 2.27 -1.62
N ARG A 259 16.44 1.78 -1.39
CA ARG A 259 15.34 2.53 -0.75
C ARG A 259 15.28 2.11 0.70
N GLU A 260 15.17 3.06 1.62
CA GLU A 260 15.36 2.77 3.05
C GLU A 260 14.32 3.45 3.93
N SER A 261 13.94 2.85 5.05
CA SER A 261 13.11 3.48 6.09
C SER A 261 13.73 3.25 7.47
N ASN A 262 13.57 4.23 8.35
CA ASN A 262 14.01 4.16 9.76
C ASN A 262 15.53 3.96 9.98
N CYS A 263 16.38 4.40 9.05
CA CYS A 263 17.83 4.16 9.08
C CYS A 263 18.70 5.23 9.78
N ASP A 264 18.09 6.25 10.41
CA ASP A 264 18.84 7.25 11.21
C ASP A 264 18.63 7.10 12.73
N GLN A 265 17.87 6.11 13.19
CA GLN A 265 17.34 6.10 14.56
C GLN A 265 18.29 5.49 15.61
N GLY A 266 19.61 5.44 15.38
CA GLY A 266 20.53 4.75 16.29
C GLY A 266 20.21 3.26 16.47
N ALA A 267 19.50 2.67 15.52
CA ALA A 267 19.11 1.27 15.53
C ALA A 267 20.33 0.39 15.25
N SER A 268 20.51 -0.70 16.01
CA SER A 268 21.54 -1.72 15.73
C SER A 268 21.08 -2.75 14.69
N ARG A 269 19.76 -2.95 14.57
CA ARG A 269 19.12 -3.93 13.69
C ARG A 269 18.85 -3.35 12.31
N PHE A 270 19.08 -4.17 11.29
CA PHE A 270 18.63 -3.88 9.93
C PHE A 270 18.04 -5.11 9.24
N ALA A 271 17.23 -4.86 8.21
CA ALA A 271 16.76 -5.85 7.25
C ALA A 271 16.94 -5.34 5.82
N ILE A 272 17.42 -6.20 4.91
CA ILE A 272 17.50 -5.90 3.47
C ILE A 272 16.63 -6.88 2.70
N VAL A 273 15.72 -6.38 1.87
CA VAL A 273 14.90 -7.15 0.94
C VAL A 273 15.51 -7.07 -0.46
N VAL A 274 15.77 -8.22 -1.06
CA VAL A 274 16.37 -8.37 -2.39
C VAL A 274 15.38 -9.08 -3.31
N HIS A 275 14.83 -8.35 -4.28
CA HIS A 275 13.83 -8.88 -5.20
C HIS A 275 14.40 -9.91 -6.19
N GLY A 276 13.59 -10.45 -7.10
CA GLY A 276 14.00 -11.45 -8.09
C GLY A 276 14.04 -10.90 -9.52
N TRP A 277 14.03 -11.83 -10.50
CA TRP A 277 13.82 -11.50 -11.91
C TRP A 277 12.44 -10.87 -12.12
N MET A 278 12.34 -9.86 -13.00
CA MET A 278 11.14 -9.03 -13.24
C MET A 278 10.63 -8.24 -12.02
N GLY A 279 11.35 -8.26 -10.89
CA GLY A 279 10.99 -7.50 -9.68
C GLY A 279 11.63 -6.11 -9.63
N SER A 280 11.10 -5.27 -8.75
CA SER A 280 11.69 -3.98 -8.36
C SER A 280 11.31 -3.62 -6.92
N CYS A 281 11.79 -2.49 -6.41
CA CYS A 281 11.32 -1.91 -5.15
C CYS A 281 10.14 -0.94 -5.34
N SER A 282 9.49 -0.93 -6.50
CA SER A 282 8.23 -0.21 -6.72
C SER A 282 7.02 -1.06 -6.33
N GLU A 283 5.86 -0.41 -6.28
CA GLU A 283 4.57 -1.07 -6.01
C GLU A 283 4.16 -2.07 -7.09
N ASP A 284 4.82 -2.08 -8.25
CA ASP A 284 4.59 -3.07 -9.33
C ASP A 284 5.04 -4.49 -8.91
N THR A 285 5.75 -4.61 -7.78
CA THR A 285 6.10 -5.87 -7.14
C THR A 285 5.46 -5.97 -5.76
N PRO A 286 4.15 -6.30 -5.65
CA PRO A 286 3.39 -6.19 -4.39
C PRO A 286 3.98 -6.93 -3.20
N TRP A 287 4.56 -8.12 -3.42
CA TRP A 287 5.13 -8.91 -2.33
C TRP A 287 6.30 -8.19 -1.65
N VAL A 288 7.07 -7.36 -2.38
CA VAL A 288 8.18 -6.58 -1.81
C VAL A 288 7.64 -5.56 -0.82
N ALA A 289 6.58 -4.84 -1.19
CA ALA A 289 5.92 -3.88 -0.31
C ALA A 289 5.39 -4.55 0.96
N ASP A 290 4.74 -5.71 0.82
CA ASP A 290 4.26 -6.50 1.95
C ASP A 290 5.41 -6.96 2.87
N THR A 291 6.53 -7.43 2.31
CA THR A 291 7.71 -7.84 3.10
C THR A 291 8.33 -6.65 3.83
N LEU A 292 8.49 -5.50 3.17
CA LEU A 292 9.02 -4.28 3.81
C LEU A 292 8.10 -3.83 4.96
N SER A 293 6.79 -3.84 4.74
CA SER A 293 5.78 -3.53 5.76
C SER A 293 5.88 -4.47 6.97
N ASN A 294 5.94 -5.78 6.71
CA ASN A 294 6.06 -6.81 7.74
C ASN A 294 7.37 -6.68 8.54
N MET A 295 8.51 -6.47 7.88
CA MET A 295 9.78 -6.24 8.56
C MET A 295 9.72 -5.00 9.43
N THR A 296 9.11 -3.92 8.93
CA THR A 296 9.00 -2.69 9.68
C THR A 296 8.10 -2.85 10.91
N ALA A 297 7.01 -3.63 10.79
CA ALA A 297 6.08 -3.89 11.89
C ALA A 297 6.63 -4.86 12.96
N HIS A 298 7.32 -5.93 12.54
CA HIS A 298 7.65 -7.05 13.42
C HIS A 298 9.13 -7.14 13.83
N ARG A 299 10.05 -6.60 13.02
CA ARG A 299 11.48 -6.55 13.34
C ARG A 299 11.89 -5.23 13.97
N GLY A 300 11.39 -4.13 13.39
CA GLY A 300 11.87 -2.78 13.69
C GLY A 300 13.30 -2.53 13.20
N GLY A 301 13.83 -1.34 13.46
CA GLY A 301 15.15 -0.90 12.96
C GLY A 301 15.12 -0.46 11.50
N CYS A 302 16.30 -0.43 10.88
CA CYS A 302 16.49 0.03 9.50
C CYS A 302 15.99 -1.02 8.50
N VAL A 303 15.06 -0.66 7.62
CA VAL A 303 14.52 -1.56 6.60
C VAL A 303 14.87 -1.03 5.23
N ILE A 304 15.50 -1.87 4.40
CA ILE A 304 16.07 -1.49 3.11
C ILE A 304 15.53 -2.42 2.02
N CYS A 305 15.21 -1.85 0.87
CA CYS A 305 14.97 -2.58 -0.36
C CYS A 305 16.11 -2.32 -1.34
N MET A 306 16.74 -3.38 -1.84
CA MET A 306 17.74 -3.31 -2.90
C MET A 306 17.04 -3.40 -4.26
N ASP A 307 17.10 -2.32 -5.03
CA ASP A 307 16.45 -2.16 -6.32
C ASP A 307 17.49 -2.24 -7.44
N TYR A 308 17.44 -3.30 -8.22
CA TYR A 308 18.27 -3.49 -9.41
C TYR A 308 17.39 -3.69 -10.66
N HIS A 309 16.22 -3.03 -10.70
CA HIS A 309 15.24 -3.17 -11.78
C HIS A 309 15.81 -2.95 -13.18
N LYS A 310 16.83 -2.08 -13.31
CA LYS A 310 17.55 -1.83 -14.56
C LYS A 310 18.16 -3.09 -15.18
N TYR A 311 18.52 -4.07 -14.33
CA TYR A 311 18.98 -5.39 -14.77
C TYR A 311 17.86 -6.43 -14.75
N SER A 312 16.96 -6.41 -13.77
CA SER A 312 15.97 -7.48 -13.60
C SER A 312 14.74 -7.38 -14.50
N GLN A 313 14.41 -6.21 -15.06
CA GLN A 313 13.23 -6.03 -15.94
C GLN A 313 13.47 -6.43 -17.41
N THR A 314 14.57 -7.14 -17.68
CA THR A 314 14.82 -7.75 -18.98
C THR A 314 13.97 -9.02 -19.16
N ILE A 315 13.47 -9.26 -20.36
CA ILE A 315 12.81 -10.53 -20.70
C ILE A 315 13.81 -11.67 -20.94
N ASP A 316 15.07 -11.35 -21.23
CA ASP A 316 16.12 -12.35 -21.44
C ASP A 316 16.90 -12.58 -20.14
N TYR A 317 16.46 -13.56 -19.36
CA TYR A 317 17.07 -13.91 -18.08
C TYR A 317 18.57 -14.24 -18.21
N PHE A 318 18.94 -15.08 -19.18
CA PHE A 318 20.30 -15.62 -19.29
C PHE A 318 21.29 -14.65 -19.92
N ARG A 319 20.87 -13.79 -20.84
CA ARG A 319 21.76 -12.79 -21.46
C ARG A 319 21.65 -11.41 -20.81
N GLY A 320 20.51 -11.09 -20.21
CA GLY A 320 20.24 -9.78 -19.61
C GLY A 320 20.52 -9.71 -18.11
N LEU A 321 20.13 -10.73 -17.33
CA LEU A 321 20.23 -10.67 -15.86
C LEU A 321 21.42 -11.47 -15.31
N VAL A 322 21.55 -12.75 -15.67
CA VAL A 322 22.60 -13.65 -15.14
C VAL A 322 24.03 -13.09 -15.27
N PRO A 323 24.44 -12.46 -16.39
CA PRO A 323 25.80 -11.92 -16.52
C PRO A 323 26.12 -10.79 -15.54
N ASN A 324 25.09 -10.11 -15.00
CA ASN A 324 25.24 -9.04 -14.03
C ASN A 324 25.29 -9.53 -12.57
N PHE A 325 25.26 -10.84 -12.33
CA PHE A 325 25.18 -11.42 -10.99
C PHE A 325 26.25 -10.88 -10.02
N ASN A 326 27.53 -10.92 -10.41
CA ASN A 326 28.62 -10.47 -9.55
C ASN A 326 28.52 -8.99 -9.21
N ARG A 327 28.18 -8.15 -10.19
CA ARG A 327 27.97 -6.71 -10.02
C ARG A 327 26.85 -6.39 -9.04
N ILE A 328 25.75 -7.14 -9.13
CA ILE A 328 24.62 -7.02 -8.20
C ILE A 328 25.05 -7.46 -6.79
N VAL A 329 25.73 -8.59 -6.66
CA VAL A 329 26.29 -9.05 -5.37
C VAL A 329 27.23 -8.03 -4.76
N ASP A 330 28.17 -7.49 -5.54
CA ASP A 330 29.17 -6.54 -5.06
C ASP A 330 28.52 -5.25 -4.55
N SER A 331 27.43 -4.81 -5.17
CA SER A 331 26.63 -3.68 -4.66
C SER A 331 25.96 -3.99 -3.31
N LEU A 332 25.45 -5.22 -3.12
CA LEU A 332 24.89 -5.64 -1.83
C LEU A 332 25.99 -5.73 -0.75
N VAL A 333 27.16 -6.28 -1.09
CA VAL A 333 28.32 -6.34 -0.18
C VAL A 333 28.78 -4.94 0.22
N TRP A 334 28.85 -4.02 -0.74
CA TRP A 334 29.18 -2.63 -0.47
C TRP A 334 28.20 -2.03 0.54
N ARG A 335 26.89 -2.24 0.36
CA ARG A 335 25.89 -1.72 1.28
C ARG A 335 26.01 -2.33 2.68
N LEU A 336 26.27 -3.63 2.78
CA LEU A 336 26.49 -4.30 4.07
C LEU A 336 27.71 -3.72 4.82
N ARG A 337 28.80 -3.43 4.10
CA ARG A 337 29.99 -2.78 4.68
C ARG A 337 29.72 -1.35 5.12
N GLU A 338 28.93 -0.60 4.35
CA GLU A 338 28.57 0.77 4.69
C GLU A 338 27.65 0.84 5.92
N LEU A 339 26.72 -0.10 6.08
CA LEU A 339 25.92 -0.25 7.30
C LEU A 339 26.80 -0.54 8.52
N GLU A 340 27.74 -1.50 8.40
CA GLU A 340 28.70 -1.80 9.48
C GLU A 340 29.56 -0.59 9.85
N GLN A 341 30.07 0.14 8.86
CA GLN A 341 30.84 1.38 9.08
C GLN A 341 30.00 2.48 9.73
N SER A 342 28.69 2.48 9.49
CA SER A 342 27.73 3.40 10.10
C SER A 342 27.27 2.95 11.50
N GLY A 343 27.83 1.86 12.03
CA GLY A 343 27.59 1.39 13.41
C GLY A 343 26.49 0.36 13.58
N TYR A 344 25.90 -0.16 12.50
CA TYR A 344 24.98 -1.31 12.58
C TYR A 344 25.74 -2.59 12.92
N ASP A 345 25.17 -3.45 13.77
CA ASP A 345 25.77 -4.75 14.10
C ASP A 345 25.37 -5.80 13.04
N PRO A 346 26.32 -6.37 12.27
CA PRO A 346 26.04 -7.45 11.33
C PRO A 346 25.30 -8.65 11.94
N ALA A 347 25.55 -8.96 13.21
CA ALA A 347 24.90 -10.07 13.92
C ALA A 347 23.40 -9.84 14.12
N GLU A 348 22.98 -8.59 14.13
CA GLU A 348 21.59 -8.14 14.21
C GLU A 348 21.00 -7.86 12.81
N GLY A 349 21.70 -8.24 11.74
CA GLY A 349 21.26 -8.10 10.35
C GLY A 349 20.42 -9.27 9.85
N LEU A 350 19.39 -8.96 9.06
CA LEU A 350 18.63 -9.93 8.27
C LEU A 350 18.71 -9.56 6.78
N VAL A 351 18.96 -10.54 5.90
CA VAL A 351 18.74 -10.35 4.46
C VAL A 351 17.70 -11.35 4.00
N PHE A 352 16.62 -10.84 3.41
CA PHE A 352 15.62 -11.62 2.70
C PHE A 352 15.88 -11.55 1.20
N GLY A 353 15.93 -12.69 0.51
CA GLY A 353 16.07 -12.73 -0.95
C GLY A 353 15.05 -13.65 -1.60
N PHE A 354 14.58 -13.32 -2.80
CA PHE A 354 13.71 -14.18 -3.61
C PHE A 354 14.34 -14.50 -4.97
N SER A 355 14.25 -15.75 -5.43
CA SER A 355 14.64 -16.15 -6.79
C SER A 355 16.12 -15.83 -7.08
N PHE A 356 16.41 -14.99 -8.07
CA PHE A 356 17.75 -14.47 -8.33
C PHE A 356 18.33 -13.73 -7.12
N GLY A 357 17.53 -12.91 -6.44
CA GLY A 357 17.94 -12.17 -5.25
C GLY A 357 18.26 -13.06 -4.04
N ALA A 358 17.70 -14.26 -3.99
CA ALA A 358 18.08 -15.27 -3.00
C ALA A 358 19.52 -15.75 -3.20
N GLN A 359 19.93 -16.01 -4.45
CA GLN A 359 21.32 -16.33 -4.77
C GLN A 359 22.24 -15.14 -4.47
N THR A 360 21.79 -13.92 -4.81
CA THR A 360 22.51 -12.69 -4.48
C THR A 360 22.73 -12.53 -2.98
N ALA A 361 21.70 -12.74 -2.16
CA ALA A 361 21.79 -12.64 -0.70
C ALA A 361 22.79 -13.64 -0.10
N MET A 362 22.74 -14.90 -0.54
CA MET A 362 23.66 -15.93 -0.06
C MET A 362 25.12 -15.65 -0.46
N ASP A 363 25.38 -15.22 -1.71
CA ASP A 363 26.74 -14.89 -2.13
C ASP A 363 27.28 -13.63 -1.45
N ALA A 364 26.44 -12.59 -1.32
CA ALA A 364 26.82 -11.36 -0.63
C ALA A 364 27.16 -11.62 0.84
N GLY A 365 26.38 -12.44 1.55
CA GLY A 365 26.67 -12.82 2.92
C GLY A 365 28.05 -13.48 3.06
N ARG A 366 28.40 -14.41 2.15
CA ARG A 366 29.73 -15.04 2.13
C ARG A 366 30.85 -14.04 1.86
N ARG A 367 30.70 -13.16 0.86
CA ARG A 367 31.71 -12.15 0.49
C ARG A 367 31.86 -11.03 1.53
N PHE A 368 30.81 -10.75 2.29
CA PHE A 368 30.85 -9.80 3.39
C PHE A 368 31.62 -10.35 4.61
N GLY A 369 31.50 -11.66 4.86
CA GLY A 369 32.31 -12.40 5.81
C GLY A 369 31.60 -13.67 6.29
N PHE A 370 32.33 -14.78 6.41
CA PHE A 370 31.72 -16.06 6.79
C PHE A 370 31.01 -15.98 8.13
N ARG A 371 29.71 -16.30 8.14
CA ARG A 371 28.81 -16.25 9.30
C ARG A 371 28.82 -14.91 10.05
N LYS A 372 29.18 -13.84 9.35
CA LYS A 372 29.22 -12.48 9.91
C LYS A 372 27.82 -11.90 10.07
N LEU A 373 26.96 -12.07 9.06
CA LEU A 373 25.54 -11.72 9.15
C LEU A 373 24.80 -12.62 10.13
N GLY A 374 23.86 -12.05 10.87
CA GLY A 374 22.99 -12.77 11.79
C GLY A 374 22.14 -13.81 11.07
N ARG A 375 21.36 -13.36 10.09
CA ARG A 375 20.37 -14.22 9.44
C ARG A 375 20.21 -13.92 7.95
N ILE A 376 20.05 -14.98 7.16
CA ILE A 376 19.59 -14.92 5.77
C ILE A 376 18.38 -15.83 5.63
N ASP A 377 17.29 -15.27 5.13
CA ASP A 377 16.10 -16.03 4.73
C ASP A 377 15.97 -15.92 3.22
N VAL A 378 15.87 -17.04 2.52
CA VAL A 378 15.76 -17.04 1.07
C VAL A 378 14.59 -17.87 0.59
N CYS A 379 13.87 -17.26 -0.35
CA CYS A 379 12.67 -17.81 -0.95
C CYS A 379 12.96 -18.28 -2.37
N ASP A 380 12.68 -19.55 -2.60
CA ASP A 380 12.83 -20.31 -3.83
C ASP A 380 14.06 -19.88 -4.64
N PRO A 381 15.29 -20.04 -4.09
CA PRO A 381 16.51 -19.54 -4.73
C PRO A 381 16.63 -20.06 -6.16
N ALA A 382 16.89 -19.21 -7.15
CA ALA A 382 16.83 -19.64 -8.55
C ALA A 382 17.80 -20.80 -8.84
N GLY A 383 17.31 -21.87 -9.46
CA GLY A 383 18.14 -22.96 -9.97
C GLY A 383 18.78 -22.67 -11.34
N PRO A 384 18.02 -22.16 -12.34
CA PRO A 384 18.55 -21.83 -13.66
C PRO A 384 19.71 -20.83 -13.60
N GLY A 385 20.86 -21.22 -14.17
CA GLY A 385 22.11 -20.43 -14.15
C GLY A 385 22.97 -20.65 -12.89
N PHE A 386 22.50 -21.41 -11.90
CA PHE A 386 23.17 -21.57 -10.60
C PHE A 386 23.38 -23.03 -10.17
N ASP A 387 22.53 -23.98 -10.56
CA ASP A 387 22.60 -25.38 -10.12
C ASP A 387 23.63 -26.27 -10.88
N GLY A 388 24.47 -25.68 -11.75
CA GLY A 388 25.48 -26.42 -12.52
C GLY A 388 26.70 -26.82 -11.70
N PRO A 389 27.39 -27.94 -12.03
CA PRO A 389 28.53 -28.46 -11.26
C PRO A 389 29.72 -27.50 -11.14
N ASP A 390 29.85 -26.55 -12.08
CA ASP A 390 30.98 -25.61 -12.16
C ASP A 390 30.65 -24.19 -11.65
N THR A 391 29.49 -23.96 -11.05
CA THR A 391 29.17 -22.63 -10.49
C THR A 391 29.72 -22.50 -9.06
N ALA A 392 30.34 -21.36 -8.73
CA ALA A 392 30.81 -21.10 -7.35
C ALA A 392 29.67 -21.24 -6.31
N LEU A 393 28.42 -20.98 -6.74
CA LEU A 393 27.23 -21.10 -5.93
C LEU A 393 26.72 -22.52 -5.75
N SER A 394 27.07 -23.48 -6.61
CA SER A 394 26.74 -24.90 -6.40
C SER A 394 27.76 -25.62 -5.52
N ILE A 395 28.99 -25.10 -5.47
CA ILE A 395 30.10 -25.69 -4.72
C ILE A 395 30.10 -25.24 -3.26
N LEU A 396 29.85 -23.96 -2.99
CA LEU A 396 29.99 -23.41 -1.63
C LEU A 396 28.77 -23.75 -0.73
N ASP A 397 29.04 -24.01 0.56
CA ASP A 397 28.02 -24.28 1.57
C ASP A 397 27.25 -22.98 1.90
N PRO A 398 25.93 -22.90 1.65
CA PRO A 398 25.14 -21.71 1.97
C PRO A 398 25.17 -21.35 3.45
N LYS A 399 25.45 -22.30 4.36
CA LYS A 399 25.58 -22.03 5.81
C LYS A 399 26.72 -21.07 6.15
N LEU A 400 27.68 -20.87 5.25
CA LEU A 400 28.74 -19.88 5.43
C LEU A 400 28.25 -18.43 5.26
N ALA A 401 27.08 -18.21 4.66
CA ALA A 401 26.59 -16.87 4.34
C ALA A 401 26.14 -16.06 5.57
N ALA A 402 25.64 -16.74 6.61
CA ALA A 402 25.18 -16.12 7.85
C ALA A 402 25.19 -17.11 9.02
N ARG A 403 24.99 -16.64 10.26
CA ARG A 403 24.92 -17.51 11.45
C ARG A 403 23.74 -18.48 11.35
N ASN A 404 22.61 -18.03 10.80
CA ASN A 404 21.48 -18.86 10.39
C ASN A 404 21.06 -18.58 8.94
N VAL A 405 20.76 -19.65 8.19
CA VAL A 405 20.34 -19.58 6.79
C VAL A 405 19.15 -20.49 6.57
N GLN A 406 18.00 -19.91 6.28
CA GLN A 406 16.74 -20.59 6.02
C GLN A 406 16.42 -20.52 4.52
N CYS A 407 16.16 -21.66 3.90
CA CYS A 407 15.79 -21.76 2.49
C CYS A 407 14.39 -22.34 2.39
N ILE A 408 13.52 -21.69 1.63
CA ILE A 408 12.12 -22.08 1.43
C ILE A 408 11.95 -22.43 -0.03
N HIS A 409 11.55 -23.66 -0.30
CA HIS A 409 11.45 -24.23 -1.64
C HIS A 409 9.98 -24.43 -1.99
N THR A 410 9.55 -23.89 -3.13
CA THR A 410 8.15 -23.94 -3.57
C THR A 410 7.98 -24.43 -5.00
N SER A 411 9.03 -24.45 -5.83
CA SER A 411 8.91 -24.79 -7.24
C SER A 411 10.12 -25.53 -7.84
N LEU A 412 9.92 -26.09 -9.03
CA LEU A 412 10.98 -26.64 -9.90
C LEU A 412 11.86 -25.56 -10.56
N LEU A 413 11.52 -24.27 -10.46
CA LEU A 413 12.41 -23.17 -10.89
C LEU A 413 13.41 -22.80 -9.79
N GLY A 414 13.11 -23.19 -8.55
CA GLY A 414 14.03 -23.11 -7.43
C GLY A 414 15.19 -24.10 -7.56
N THR A 415 16.23 -23.85 -6.79
CA THR A 415 17.40 -24.70 -6.68
C THR A 415 16.99 -26.06 -6.13
N THR A 416 17.65 -27.10 -6.62
CA THR A 416 17.57 -28.47 -6.12
C THR A 416 18.42 -28.67 -4.86
N ARG A 417 19.31 -27.72 -4.52
CA ARG A 417 20.17 -27.83 -3.34
C ARG A 417 19.34 -27.73 -2.06
N ARG A 418 19.60 -28.65 -1.12
CA ARG A 418 18.98 -28.70 0.21
C ARG A 418 20.05 -28.65 1.31
N SER A 419 20.89 -27.62 1.28
CA SER A 419 22.08 -27.51 2.14
C SER A 419 22.04 -26.38 3.16
N CYS A 420 20.99 -25.56 3.19
CA CYS A 420 20.82 -24.51 4.20
C CYS A 420 20.64 -25.07 5.62
N HIS A 421 20.72 -24.23 6.66
CA HIS A 421 20.47 -24.69 8.03
C HIS A 421 19.07 -25.30 8.14
N GLN A 422 18.05 -24.59 7.64
CA GLN A 422 16.68 -25.08 7.45
C GLN A 422 16.33 -25.10 5.96
N ASN A 423 15.76 -26.20 5.47
CA ASN A 423 15.21 -26.29 4.12
C ASN A 423 13.73 -26.64 4.22
N TRP A 424 12.87 -25.64 4.08
CA TRP A 424 11.42 -25.81 4.05
C TRP A 424 10.98 -26.26 2.67
N ASN A 425 10.47 -27.47 2.59
CA ASN A 425 9.89 -28.07 1.41
C ASN A 425 8.37 -27.88 1.49
N MET A 426 7.87 -26.83 0.84
CA MET A 426 6.48 -26.42 0.94
C MET A 426 5.58 -27.22 0.00
N GLY A 427 4.36 -27.54 0.42
CA GLY A 427 3.38 -28.23 -0.41
C GLY A 427 3.89 -29.59 -0.88
N ASN A 428 3.89 -29.83 -2.19
CA ASN A 428 4.38 -31.09 -2.75
C ASN A 428 5.93 -31.10 -2.80
N CYS A 429 6.54 -31.45 -1.67
CA CYS A 429 7.99 -31.62 -1.48
C CYS A 429 8.83 -30.38 -1.87
N GLY A 430 8.25 -29.19 -1.87
CA GLY A 430 8.90 -27.96 -2.35
C GLY A 430 9.09 -27.90 -3.87
N LEU A 431 8.42 -28.76 -4.63
CA LEU A 431 8.52 -28.84 -6.10
C LEU A 431 7.35 -28.16 -6.80
N ARG A 432 6.15 -28.24 -6.22
CA ARG A 432 4.91 -27.63 -6.74
C ARG A 432 3.93 -27.31 -5.62
N GLN A 433 3.11 -26.28 -5.84
CA GLN A 433 2.08 -25.85 -4.92
C GLN A 433 0.67 -26.21 -5.40
N PRO A 434 -0.26 -26.53 -4.48
CA PRO A 434 -1.66 -26.80 -4.82
C PRO A 434 -2.30 -25.68 -5.67
N GLY A 435 -3.18 -26.03 -6.60
CA GLY A 435 -3.88 -25.07 -7.45
C GLY A 435 -3.05 -24.37 -8.52
N THR A 436 -1.77 -24.74 -8.69
CA THR A 436 -0.91 -24.15 -9.73
C THR A 436 -0.72 -25.07 -10.92
N VAL A 437 -0.78 -24.50 -12.13
CA VAL A 437 -0.58 -25.22 -13.39
C VAL A 437 0.80 -24.90 -13.98
N ALA A 438 1.22 -23.65 -13.90
CA ALA A 438 2.52 -23.21 -14.41
C ALA A 438 3.59 -23.20 -13.31
N LEU A 439 4.83 -23.58 -13.68
CA LEU A 439 5.96 -23.59 -12.73
C LEU A 439 6.22 -22.21 -12.12
N GLN A 440 6.00 -21.15 -12.90
CA GLN A 440 6.17 -19.76 -12.47
C GLN A 440 5.18 -19.34 -11.39
N GLU A 441 3.97 -19.91 -11.38
CA GLU A 441 2.98 -19.67 -10.34
C GLU A 441 3.50 -20.19 -9.00
N SER A 442 3.93 -21.46 -8.95
CA SER A 442 4.57 -22.07 -7.78
C SER A 442 5.80 -21.28 -7.30
N HIS A 443 6.62 -20.77 -8.23
CA HIS A 443 7.82 -19.97 -7.91
C HIS A 443 7.43 -18.66 -7.21
N SER A 444 6.42 -17.97 -7.75
CA SER A 444 5.95 -16.67 -7.24
C SER A 444 5.23 -16.75 -5.88
N LEU A 445 4.83 -17.94 -5.44
CA LEU A 445 4.15 -18.16 -4.16
C LEU A 445 5.08 -18.08 -2.95
N CYS A 446 6.39 -18.33 -3.09
CA CYS A 446 7.29 -18.33 -1.93
C CYS A 446 7.26 -17.01 -1.12
N PRO A 447 7.50 -15.83 -1.72
CA PRO A 447 7.44 -14.59 -0.95
C PRO A 447 6.04 -14.31 -0.38
N ARG A 448 4.97 -14.83 -1.01
CA ARG A 448 3.60 -14.74 -0.47
C ARG A 448 3.42 -15.62 0.77
N TYR A 449 3.98 -16.83 0.79
CA TYR A 449 3.98 -17.68 1.97
C TYR A 449 4.78 -17.05 3.10
N TYR A 450 5.97 -16.52 2.78
CA TYR A 450 6.80 -15.82 3.77
C TYR A 450 6.07 -14.61 4.37
N ASN A 451 5.35 -13.83 3.56
CA ASN A 451 4.54 -12.71 4.04
C ASN A 451 3.33 -13.17 4.85
N SER A 452 2.63 -14.24 4.43
CA SER A 452 1.55 -14.84 5.20
C SER A 452 2.03 -15.35 6.57
N ALA A 453 3.27 -15.84 6.64
CA ALA A 453 3.87 -16.38 7.85
C ALA A 453 4.04 -15.38 9.01
N PHE A 454 3.87 -14.07 8.75
CA PHE A 454 3.85 -13.07 9.81
C PHE A 454 2.56 -13.08 10.64
N THR A 455 1.47 -13.64 10.11
CA THR A 455 0.16 -13.69 10.78
C THR A 455 -0.46 -15.08 10.83
N ASN A 456 0.00 -16.00 9.98
CA ASN A 456 -0.49 -17.37 9.88
C ASN A 456 0.65 -18.36 10.06
N GLU A 457 0.43 -19.48 10.73
CA GLU A 457 1.50 -20.42 11.02
C GLU A 457 1.62 -21.52 9.96
N PHE A 458 2.81 -21.66 9.40
CA PHE A 458 3.20 -22.78 8.54
C PHE A 458 4.04 -23.75 9.36
N ARG A 459 3.38 -24.72 10.01
CA ARG A 459 4.03 -25.64 10.94
C ARG A 459 4.71 -26.80 10.21
N ALA A 460 5.83 -27.25 10.77
CA ALA A 460 6.50 -28.43 10.23
C ALA A 460 5.66 -29.69 10.49
N VAL A 461 5.54 -30.53 9.46
CA VAL A 461 4.90 -31.85 9.52
C VAL A 461 5.96 -32.94 9.37
N PRO A 462 5.67 -34.19 9.77
CA PRO A 462 6.50 -35.33 9.42
C PRO A 462 6.76 -35.40 7.91
N LYS A 463 7.95 -35.88 7.51
CA LYS A 463 8.30 -36.02 6.09
C LYS A 463 7.26 -36.86 5.34
N PRO A 464 6.59 -36.32 4.31
CA PRO A 464 5.68 -37.11 3.48
C PRO A 464 6.42 -38.27 2.78
N LEU A 465 5.74 -39.42 2.61
CA LEU A 465 6.36 -40.64 2.10
C LEU A 465 6.86 -40.49 0.66
N GLU A 466 6.17 -39.69 -0.13
CA GLU A 466 6.50 -39.33 -1.51
C GLU A 466 7.71 -38.41 -1.64
N CYS A 467 8.12 -37.74 -0.55
CA CYS A 467 9.24 -36.81 -0.57
C CYS A 467 10.57 -37.53 -0.34
N PHE A 468 11.38 -37.62 -1.39
CA PHE A 468 12.73 -38.15 -1.28
C PHE A 468 13.67 -37.15 -0.57
N SER A 469 14.19 -37.54 0.59
CA SER A 469 15.33 -36.88 1.24
C SER A 469 16.06 -37.87 2.15
N LEU A 470 17.40 -37.83 2.06
CA LEU A 470 18.33 -38.57 2.93
C LEU A 470 18.75 -37.77 4.15
N ARG A 471 18.29 -36.52 4.28
CA ARG A 471 18.71 -35.60 5.33
C ARG A 471 17.66 -35.56 6.44
N SER A 472 18.08 -35.92 7.65
CA SER A 472 17.22 -35.87 8.84
C SER A 472 16.95 -34.43 9.27
N SER A 473 15.74 -34.16 9.77
CA SER A 473 15.45 -32.95 10.53
C SER A 473 15.59 -33.17 12.03
N ALA A 474 16.01 -32.13 12.74
CA ALA A 474 16.01 -32.13 14.20
C ALA A 474 14.74 -31.44 14.72
N ASN A 475 13.99 -32.17 15.54
CA ASN A 475 12.90 -31.67 16.39
C ASN A 475 11.76 -30.92 15.66
N PRO A 476 11.07 -31.52 14.66
CA PRO A 476 10.06 -30.84 13.84
C PRO A 476 8.81 -30.36 14.58
N VAL A 477 8.60 -30.78 15.83
CA VAL A 477 7.39 -30.42 16.59
C VAL A 477 7.47 -28.94 17.03
N ASN A 478 6.42 -28.18 16.73
CA ASN A 478 6.29 -26.74 17.06
C ASN A 478 7.25 -25.78 16.35
N ILE A 479 7.91 -26.21 15.28
CA ILE A 479 8.68 -25.29 14.42
C ILE A 479 7.75 -24.70 13.35
N ARG A 480 7.82 -23.38 13.12
CA ARG A 480 7.13 -22.70 12.01
C ARG A 480 8.10 -22.12 10.98
N MET A 481 7.65 -22.02 9.73
CA MET A 481 8.39 -21.39 8.63
C MET A 481 8.28 -19.86 8.67
N GLY A 482 9.30 -19.17 8.18
CA GLY A 482 9.26 -17.73 7.91
C GLY A 482 10.08 -16.90 8.88
N TYR A 483 9.70 -15.65 9.12
CA TYR A 483 10.46 -14.76 10.00
C TYR A 483 10.53 -15.28 11.44
N PHE A 484 9.46 -15.89 11.93
CA PHE A 484 9.34 -16.34 13.32
C PHE A 484 9.83 -17.76 13.61
N THR A 485 10.56 -18.39 12.68
CA THR A 485 11.16 -19.73 12.88
C THR A 485 11.97 -19.81 14.18
N GLU A 486 11.73 -20.86 14.95
CA GLU A 486 12.35 -21.14 16.26
C GLU A 486 13.78 -21.68 16.11
N VAL A 487 14.69 -20.87 15.55
CA VAL A 487 16.09 -21.26 15.30
C VAL A 487 16.80 -21.73 16.58
N GLU A 488 16.51 -21.10 17.72
CA GLU A 488 17.10 -21.42 19.02
C GLU A 488 16.70 -22.81 19.54
N ASN A 489 15.58 -23.36 19.06
CA ASN A 489 15.09 -24.70 19.43
C ASN A 489 15.73 -25.84 18.61
N GLY A 490 16.78 -25.54 17.84
CA GLY A 490 17.53 -26.53 17.05
C GLY A 490 16.90 -26.87 15.69
N ALA A 491 15.99 -26.03 15.20
CA ALA A 491 15.35 -26.20 13.89
C ALA A 491 16.40 -26.33 12.78
N THR A 492 16.60 -27.55 12.25
CA THR A 492 17.61 -27.82 11.21
C THR A 492 17.19 -28.98 10.32
N GLY A 493 17.82 -29.06 9.14
CA GLY A 493 17.59 -30.16 8.19
C GLY A 493 16.51 -29.83 7.17
N ASP A 494 15.87 -30.88 6.66
CA ASP A 494 14.77 -30.79 5.70
C ASP A 494 13.44 -30.82 6.45
N LEU A 495 12.73 -29.69 6.40
CA LEU A 495 11.44 -29.47 7.03
C LEU A 495 10.36 -29.49 5.95
N TYR A 496 9.14 -29.87 6.32
CA TYR A 496 8.01 -30.00 5.39
C TYR A 496 6.83 -29.25 5.96
N ALA A 497 6.08 -28.52 5.13
CA ALA A 497 4.86 -27.86 5.54
C ALA A 497 3.80 -28.01 4.45
N GLU A 498 2.61 -28.44 4.85
CA GLU A 498 1.46 -28.51 3.94
C GLU A 498 0.97 -27.10 3.59
N THR A 499 0.49 -26.96 2.36
CA THR A 499 -0.04 -25.70 1.83
C THR A 499 -1.41 -25.88 1.19
N THR A 500 -2.15 -24.78 0.99
CA THR A 500 -3.47 -24.76 0.32
C THR A 500 -3.45 -23.88 -0.92
N GLU A 501 -4.45 -24.03 -1.80
CA GLU A 501 -4.55 -23.26 -3.05
C GLU A 501 -4.85 -21.77 -2.82
N SER A 502 -5.60 -21.47 -1.76
CA SER A 502 -6.04 -20.12 -1.42
C SER A 502 -5.39 -19.62 -0.14
N PHE A 503 -5.30 -18.29 -0.02
CA PHE A 503 -4.89 -17.59 1.20
C PHE A 503 -5.72 -18.08 2.40
N PRO A 504 -5.14 -18.30 3.59
CA PRO A 504 -3.77 -17.94 4.03
C PRO A 504 -2.64 -18.88 3.57
N PHE A 505 -2.93 -19.86 2.72
CA PHE A 505 -2.00 -20.85 2.15
C PHE A 505 -1.43 -21.87 3.12
N ASN A 506 -1.64 -21.72 4.43
CA ASN A 506 -1.22 -22.70 5.42
C ASN A 506 -2.36 -23.69 5.71
N LYS A 507 -1.98 -24.94 5.95
CA LYS A 507 -2.87 -25.97 6.49
C LYS A 507 -2.50 -26.21 7.95
N ILE A 508 -3.42 -25.94 8.87
CA ILE A 508 -3.22 -26.23 10.29
C ILE A 508 -3.67 -27.67 10.50
N SER A 509 -2.72 -28.59 10.56
CA SER A 509 -2.96 -29.97 11.01
C SER A 509 -3.31 -29.91 12.50
N VAL A 510 -4.50 -30.40 12.87
CA VAL A 510 -4.95 -30.51 14.28
C VAL A 510 -4.19 -31.62 14.99
#